data_AF-A0A955MBR8-F1
#
_entry.id   AF-A0A955MBR8-F1
#
_cell.length_a   1.000
_cell.length_b   1.000
_cell.length_c   1.000
_cell.angle_alpha   90.00
_cell.angle_beta   90.00
_cell.angle_gamma   90.00
#
_symmetry.space_group_name_H-M   'P 1'
#
loop_
_entity.id
_entity.type
_entity.pdbx_description
1 polymer ?
#
loop_
_entity_poly.entity_id
_entity_poly.type
_entity_poly.pdbx_seq_one_letter_code
_entity_poly.pdbx_strand_id
1 'polypeptide(L)'
;MKNKLINVLSVTGLTWPIPVVRLLTGEDPNEQIREIWSTICIPLLAIVAFLILWGASASQIKTSLGEVPGPVQVWTAAQGLIAEHGAERAKEVAFYERQEQRNAEKLVNNPNAEIKIRQYTGKPTYFDQIGTSLYTVFAGFLMASLIAI
;
A
#
# COMPACT_ATOMS: atom_id res chain seq x y z
N MET A 1 -23.78 17.31 18.76
CA MET A 1 -22.90 16.25 18.19
C MET A 1 -22.44 16.59 16.77
N LYS A 2 -23.33 17.03 15.87
CA LYS A 2 -23.04 17.51 14.51
C LYS A 2 -21.78 18.40 14.39
N ASN A 3 -21.76 19.55 15.08
CA ASN A 3 -20.68 20.54 14.92
C ASN A 3 -19.31 20.00 15.36
N LYS A 4 -19.28 19.10 16.35
CA LYS A 4 -18.06 18.42 16.78
C LYS A 4 -17.55 17.47 15.69
N LEU A 5 -18.46 16.73 15.06
CA LEU A 5 -18.13 15.82 13.95
C LEU A 5 -17.59 16.58 12.74
N ILE A 6 -18.26 17.67 12.34
CA ILE A 6 -17.85 18.52 11.22
C ILE A 6 -16.48 19.15 11.48
N ASN A 7 -16.25 19.65 12.71
CA ASN A 7 -14.96 20.27 13.06
C ASN A 7 -13.80 19.25 13.02
N VAL A 8 -14.04 18.02 13.49
CA VAL A 8 -13.05 16.93 13.38
C VAL A 8 -12.75 16.64 11.91
N LEU A 9 -13.79 16.46 11.09
CA LEU A 9 -13.65 16.20 9.66
C LEU A 9 -12.86 17.32 8.95
N SER A 10 -13.16 18.59 9.24
CA SER A 10 -12.44 19.72 8.64
C SER A 10 -10.98 19.81 9.08
N VAL A 11 -10.67 19.57 10.35
CA VAL A 11 -9.28 19.62 10.86
C VAL A 11 -8.44 18.49 10.28
N THR A 12 -9.04 17.33 10.05
CA THR A 12 -8.36 16.19 9.39
C THR A 12 -8.23 16.35 7.87
N GLY A 13 -8.79 17.40 7.28
CA GLY A 13 -8.82 17.61 5.83
C GLY A 13 -9.83 16.71 5.08
N LEU A 14 -10.59 15.88 5.80
CA LEU A 14 -11.64 15.03 5.25
C LEU A 14 -12.94 15.83 5.12
N THR A 15 -12.96 16.81 4.23
CA THR A 15 -14.12 17.70 4.04
C THR A 15 -15.22 17.09 3.16
N TRP A 16 -14.88 16.12 2.31
CA TRP A 16 -15.81 15.48 1.38
C TRP A 16 -17.05 14.78 1.99
N PRO A 17 -17.06 14.23 3.22
CA PRO A 17 -18.25 13.63 3.81
C PRO A 17 -19.10 14.62 4.62
N ILE A 18 -18.63 15.87 4.81
CA ILE A 18 -19.36 16.91 5.56
C ILE A 18 -20.77 17.15 4.99
N PRO A 19 -20.99 17.23 3.67
CA PRO A 19 -22.31 17.47 3.12
C PRO A 19 -23.32 16.35 3.42
N VAL A 20 -22.84 15.10 3.51
CA VAL A 20 -23.65 13.94 3.90
C VAL A 20 -24.09 14.07 5.36
N VAL A 21 -23.18 14.48 6.24
CA VAL A 21 -23.48 14.71 7.66
C VAL A 21 -24.50 15.84 7.82
N ARG A 22 -24.38 16.92 7.04
CA ARG A 22 -25.33 18.04 7.02
C ARG A 22 -26.71 17.60 6.51
N LEU A 23 -26.76 16.81 5.45
CA LEU A 23 -28.01 16.24 4.92
C LEU A 23 -28.71 15.34 5.94
N LEU A 24 -27.97 14.45 6.62
CA LEU A 24 -28.52 13.56 7.66
C LEU A 24 -28.98 14.30 8.92
N THR A 25 -28.54 15.54 9.12
CA THR A 25 -28.90 16.35 10.30
C THR A 25 -29.98 17.40 10.01
N GLY A 26 -30.59 17.36 8.82
CA GLY A 26 -31.75 18.17 8.46
C GLY A 26 -31.44 19.56 7.91
N GLU A 27 -30.21 19.80 7.40
CA GLU A 27 -29.90 21.02 6.65
C GLU A 27 -30.52 21.01 5.24
N ASP A 28 -30.49 22.15 4.54
CA ASP A 28 -31.15 22.32 3.24
C ASP A 28 -30.74 21.21 2.25
N PRO A 29 -31.68 20.34 1.83
CA PRO A 29 -31.34 19.20 0.98
C PRO A 29 -30.79 19.60 -0.39
N ASN A 30 -31.24 20.73 -0.96
CA ASN A 30 -30.82 21.14 -2.30
C ASN A 30 -29.37 21.64 -2.30
N GLU A 31 -28.98 22.41 -1.28
CA GLU A 31 -27.60 22.85 -1.10
C GLU A 31 -26.66 21.65 -0.89
N GLN A 32 -27.04 20.72 -0.01
CA GLN A 32 -26.21 19.55 0.29
C GLN A 32 -26.10 18.60 -0.91
N ILE A 33 -27.17 18.37 -1.67
CA ILE A 33 -27.11 17.54 -2.89
C ILE A 33 -26.18 18.17 -3.93
N ARG A 34 -26.22 19.50 -4.11
CA ARG A 34 -25.31 20.20 -5.02
C ARG A 34 -23.86 20.08 -4.56
N GLU A 35 -23.61 20.20 -3.26
CA GLU A 35 -22.27 20.05 -2.68
C GLU A 35 -21.76 18.61 -2.81
N ILE A 36 -22.59 17.59 -2.54
CA ILE A 36 -22.27 16.17 -2.76
C ILE A 36 -21.94 15.92 -4.24
N TRP A 37 -22.73 16.49 -5.14
CA TRP A 37 -22.53 16.31 -6.58
C TRP A 37 -21.16 16.85 -7.02
N SER A 38 -20.79 18.06 -6.60
CA SER A 38 -19.52 18.66 -7.00
C SER A 38 -18.30 18.08 -6.29
N THR A 39 -18.43 17.65 -5.04
CA THR A 39 -17.31 17.18 -4.21
C THR A 39 -17.07 15.67 -4.30
N ILE A 40 -18.09 14.88 -4.60
CA ILE A 40 -18.01 13.42 -4.64
C ILE A 40 -18.31 12.89 -6.04
N CYS A 41 -19.47 13.22 -6.61
CA CYS A 41 -19.92 12.59 -7.86
C CYS A 41 -19.06 13.00 -9.05
N ILE A 42 -18.74 14.29 -9.22
CA ILE A 42 -17.89 14.76 -10.32
C ILE A 42 -16.50 14.10 -10.29
N PRO A 43 -15.75 14.10 -9.17
CA PRO A 43 -14.48 13.39 -9.10
C PRO A 43 -14.58 11.89 -9.37
N LEU A 44 -15.61 11.21 -8.85
CA LEU A 44 -15.81 9.79 -9.12
C LEU A 44 -16.08 9.51 -10.60
N LEU A 45 -16.92 10.32 -11.26
CA LEU A 45 -17.18 10.22 -12.68
C LEU A 45 -15.90 10.46 -13.49
N ALA A 46 -15.07 11.43 -13.09
CA ALA A 46 -13.78 11.67 -13.73
C ALA A 46 -12.83 10.48 -13.59
N ILE A 47 -12.77 9.83 -12.42
CA ILE A 47 -11.98 8.61 -12.20
C ILE A 47 -12.49 7.48 -13.09
N VAL A 48 -13.80 7.25 -13.15
CA VAL A 48 -14.38 6.20 -14.01
C VAL A 48 -14.08 6.47 -15.49
N ALA A 49 -14.28 7.71 -15.95
CA ALA A 49 -13.96 8.10 -17.31
C ALA A 49 -12.47 7.89 -17.62
N PHE A 50 -11.58 8.26 -16.69
CA PHE A 50 -10.16 8.00 -16.81
C PHE A 50 -9.84 6.51 -16.91
N LEU A 51 -10.44 5.64 -16.07
CA LEU A 51 -10.21 4.20 -16.10
C LEU A 51 -10.66 3.58 -17.43
N ILE A 52 -11.78 4.04 -17.99
CA ILE A 52 -12.27 3.61 -19.31
C ILE A 52 -11.29 4.03 -20.40
N LEU A 53 -10.89 5.31 -20.41
CA LEU A 53 -9.95 5.85 -21.40
C LEU A 53 -8.58 5.17 -21.32
N TRP A 54 -8.06 4.96 -20.10
CA TRP A 54 -6.81 4.26 -19.87
C TRP A 54 -6.90 2.82 -20.37
N GLY A 55 -7.94 2.09 -20.00
CA GLY A 55 -8.15 0.71 -20.46
C GLY A 55 -8.21 0.61 -21.99
N ALA A 56 -8.95 1.51 -22.65
CA ALA A 56 -9.06 1.54 -24.11
C ALA A 56 -7.75 1.93 -24.80
N SER A 57 -6.96 2.82 -24.18
CA SER A 57 -5.70 3.31 -24.76
C SER A 57 -4.54 2.34 -24.55
N ALA A 58 -4.53 1.61 -23.43
CA ALA A 58 -3.44 0.72 -23.06
C ALA A 58 -3.21 -0.40 -24.10
N SER A 59 -4.28 -1.02 -24.61
CA SER A 59 -4.19 -2.08 -25.62
C SER A 59 -3.71 -1.59 -26.99
N GLN A 60 -3.75 -0.27 -27.25
CA GLN A 60 -3.29 0.31 -28.52
C GLN A 60 -1.78 0.54 -28.53
N ILE A 61 -1.14 0.60 -27.36
CA ILE A 61 0.29 0.89 -27.24
C ILE A 61 1.05 -0.44 -27.23
N LYS A 62 1.58 -0.80 -28.40
CA LYS A 62 2.40 -2.01 -28.59
C LYS A 62 3.87 -1.68 -28.41
N THR A 63 4.50 -2.33 -27.45
CA THR A 63 5.94 -2.24 -27.18
C THR A 63 6.64 -3.55 -27.57
N SER A 64 7.97 -3.56 -27.59
CA SER A 64 8.75 -4.78 -27.82
C SER A 64 8.55 -5.87 -26.75
N LEU A 65 8.05 -5.49 -25.58
CA LEU A 65 7.79 -6.38 -24.44
C LEU A 65 6.30 -6.78 -24.32
N GLY A 66 5.45 -6.33 -25.25
CA GLY A 66 4.00 -6.55 -25.23
C GLY A 66 3.21 -5.26 -25.18
N GLU A 67 1.92 -5.36 -24.85
CA GLU A 67 1.02 -4.21 -24.70
C GLU A 67 1.16 -3.58 -23.32
N VAL A 68 0.90 -2.27 -23.23
CA VAL A 68 0.85 -1.57 -21.94
C VAL A 68 -0.29 -2.15 -21.10
N PRO A 69 -0.07 -2.46 -19.80
CA PRO A 69 -1.12 -3.05 -18.99
C PRO A 69 -2.22 -2.02 -18.66
N GLY A 70 -3.47 -2.44 -18.84
CA GLY A 70 -4.66 -1.70 -18.42
C GLY A 70 -4.95 -1.84 -16.92
N PRO A 71 -5.97 -1.13 -16.40
CA PRO A 71 -6.25 -1.04 -14.96
C PRO A 71 -6.47 -2.40 -14.29
N VAL A 72 -7.19 -3.31 -14.95
CA VAL A 72 -7.47 -4.66 -14.42
C VAL A 72 -6.20 -5.49 -14.31
N GLN A 73 -5.31 -5.41 -15.31
CA GLN A 73 -4.05 -6.16 -15.32
C GLN A 73 -3.11 -5.64 -14.23
N VAL A 74 -3.04 -4.32 -14.05
CA VAL A 74 -2.28 -3.69 -12.95
C VAL A 74 -2.82 -4.14 -11.59
N TRP A 75 -4.14 -4.19 -11.42
CA TRP A 75 -4.76 -4.67 -10.19
C TRP A 75 -4.41 -6.13 -9.88
N THR A 76 -4.54 -7.02 -10.86
CA THR A 76 -4.16 -8.43 -10.71
C THR A 76 -2.68 -8.60 -10.38
N ALA A 77 -1.80 -7.84 -11.04
CA ALA A 77 -0.37 -7.84 -10.74
C ALA A 77 -0.09 -7.40 -9.30
N ALA A 78 -0.76 -6.34 -8.82
CA ALA A 78 -0.63 -5.88 -7.44
C ALA A 78 -1.06 -6.95 -6.42
N GLN A 79 -2.16 -7.67 -6.69
CA GLN A 79 -2.57 -8.80 -5.86
C GLN A 79 -1.51 -9.92 -5.84
N GLY A 80 -0.89 -10.21 -6.98
CA GLY A 80 0.21 -11.15 -7.08
C GLY A 80 1.41 -10.77 -6.20
N LEU A 81 1.79 -9.48 -6.18
CA LEU A 81 2.88 -8.99 -5.32
C LEU A 81 2.57 -9.13 -3.84
N ILE A 82 1.32 -8.88 -3.43
CA ILE A 82 0.87 -9.07 -2.04
C ILE A 82 0.94 -10.55 -1.65
N ALA A 83 0.44 -11.44 -2.52
CA ALA A 83 0.47 -12.88 -2.29
C ALA A 83 1.91 -13.42 -2.21
N GLU A 84 2.78 -12.97 -3.12
CA GLU A 84 4.21 -13.32 -3.11
C GLU A 84 4.88 -12.89 -1.79
N HIS A 85 4.60 -11.67 -1.32
CA HIS A 85 5.15 -11.17 -0.06
C HIS A 85 4.71 -12.05 1.12
N GLY A 86 3.41 -12.36 1.23
CA GLY A 86 2.89 -13.24 2.27
C GLY A 86 3.53 -14.65 2.22
N ALA A 87 3.64 -15.23 1.03
CA ALA A 87 4.25 -16.54 0.84
C ALA A 87 5.74 -16.56 1.22
N GLU A 88 6.48 -15.50 0.91
CA GLU A 88 7.91 -15.42 1.23
C GLU A 88 8.14 -15.25 2.75
N ARG A 89 7.30 -14.45 3.43
CA ARG A 89 7.33 -14.32 4.89
C ARG A 89 6.99 -15.62 5.61
N ALA A 90 6.04 -16.39 5.09
CA ALA A 90 5.73 -17.71 5.63
C ALA A 90 6.92 -18.68 5.51
N LYS A 91 7.65 -18.66 4.40
CA LYS A 91 8.86 -19.49 4.22
C LYS A 91 9.99 -19.08 5.16
N GLU A 92 10.18 -17.79 5.38
CA GLU A 92 11.17 -17.24 6.31
C GLU A 92 10.89 -17.75 7.73
N VAL A 93 9.65 -17.60 8.22
CA VAL A 93 9.24 -18.10 9.54
C VAL A 93 9.48 -19.60 9.64
N ALA A 94 9.01 -20.38 8.67
CA ALA A 94 9.19 -21.82 8.67
C ALA A 94 10.67 -22.23 8.59
N PHE A 95 11.53 -21.43 7.97
CA PHE A 95 12.97 -21.66 7.95
C PHE A 95 13.60 -21.53 9.35
N TYR A 96 13.24 -20.47 10.08
CA TYR A 96 13.70 -20.26 11.46
C TYR A 96 13.16 -21.32 12.41
N GLU A 97 11.88 -21.69 12.31
CA GLU A 97 11.30 -22.78 13.12
C GLU A 97 12.07 -24.10 12.92
N ARG A 98 12.36 -24.47 11.67
CA ARG A 98 13.16 -25.66 11.36
C ARG A 98 14.59 -25.56 11.90
N GLN A 99 15.16 -24.36 11.99
CA GLN A 99 16.48 -24.18 12.61
C GLN A 99 16.42 -24.37 14.11
N GLU A 100 15.42 -23.79 14.78
CA GLU A 100 15.22 -23.92 16.22
C GLU A 100 15.03 -25.38 16.62
N GLN A 101 14.19 -26.12 15.89
CA GLN A 101 13.98 -27.56 16.13
C GLN A 101 15.29 -28.34 16.04
N ARG A 102 16.06 -28.16 14.95
CA ARG A 102 17.36 -28.84 14.79
C ARG A 102 18.39 -28.43 15.85
N ASN A 103 18.34 -27.18 16.31
CA ASN A 103 19.24 -26.70 17.35
C ASN A 103 18.86 -27.29 18.72
N ALA A 104 17.57 -27.39 19.02
CA ALA A 104 17.07 -28.04 20.23
C ALA A 104 17.48 -29.53 20.28
N GLU A 105 17.30 -30.27 19.18
CA GLU A 105 17.74 -31.66 19.07
C GLU A 105 19.26 -31.82 19.27
N LYS A 106 20.06 -30.89 18.75
CA LYS A 106 21.51 -30.90 18.94
C LYS A 106 21.91 -30.68 20.40
N LEU A 107 21.25 -29.76 21.10
CA LEU A 107 21.51 -29.50 22.52
C LEU A 107 21.11 -30.67 23.41
N VAL A 108 20.04 -31.40 23.07
CA VAL A 108 19.63 -32.61 23.80
C VAL A 108 20.70 -33.70 23.67
N ASN A 109 21.22 -33.91 22.46
CA ASN A 109 22.23 -34.93 22.21
C ASN A 109 23.65 -34.53 22.67
N ASN A 110 23.94 -33.23 22.73
CA ASN A 110 25.20 -32.70 23.22
C ASN A 110 25.00 -31.28 23.82
N PRO A 111 24.98 -31.14 25.16
CA PRO A 111 24.76 -29.86 25.84
C PRO A 111 25.80 -28.78 25.50
N ASN A 112 26.99 -29.16 25.04
CA ASN A 112 28.06 -28.24 24.66
C ASN A 112 28.14 -27.99 23.14
N ALA A 113 27.10 -28.36 22.38
CA ALA A 113 27.07 -28.15 20.94
C ALA A 113 27.01 -26.66 20.57
N GLU A 114 27.90 -26.23 19.68
CA GLU A 114 27.91 -24.85 19.16
C GLU A 114 26.73 -24.64 18.20
N ILE A 115 25.77 -23.77 18.56
CA ILE A 115 24.63 -23.43 17.72
C ILE A 115 25.00 -22.29 16.76
N LYS A 116 24.75 -22.49 15.46
CA LYS A 116 24.90 -21.46 14.42
C LYS A 116 23.56 -21.19 13.76
N ILE A 117 22.98 -20.03 14.04
CA ILE A 117 21.77 -19.54 13.38
C ILE A 117 22.18 -18.99 12.02
N ARG A 118 21.68 -19.60 10.94
CA ARG A 118 21.89 -19.11 9.57
C ARG A 118 20.80 -18.11 9.24
N GLN A 119 21.13 -17.03 8.56
CA GLN A 119 20.13 -16.08 8.09
C GLN A 119 19.31 -16.67 6.95
N TYR A 120 18.05 -16.27 6.85
CA TYR A 120 17.21 -16.59 5.71
C TYR A 120 17.70 -15.84 4.47
N THR A 121 17.96 -16.56 3.37
CA THR A 121 18.49 -15.99 2.12
C THR A 121 17.44 -15.95 1.01
N GLY A 122 16.18 -15.72 1.38
CA GLY A 122 15.08 -15.55 0.41
C GLY A 122 15.27 -14.30 -0.45
N LYS A 123 14.59 -14.27 -1.60
CA LYS A 123 14.63 -13.12 -2.49
C LYS A 123 13.88 -11.93 -1.87
N PRO A 124 14.40 -10.69 -1.96
CA PRO A 124 13.68 -9.52 -1.47
C PRO A 124 12.40 -9.31 -2.28
N THR A 125 11.28 -9.15 -1.59
CA THR A 125 9.98 -8.90 -2.21
C THR A 125 9.90 -7.45 -2.68
N TYR A 126 8.90 -7.13 -3.50
CA TYR A 126 8.71 -5.75 -3.98
C TYR A 126 8.54 -4.74 -2.83
N PHE A 127 7.86 -5.12 -1.74
CA PHE A 127 7.72 -4.26 -0.56
C PHE A 127 9.05 -4.02 0.16
N ASP A 128 9.93 -5.03 0.22
CA ASP A 128 11.26 -4.87 0.83
C ASP A 128 12.12 -3.91 0.01
N GLN A 129 11.96 -3.94 -1.32
CA GLN A 129 12.62 -3.01 -2.23
C GLN A 129 12.09 -1.58 -2.05
N ILE A 130 10.78 -1.38 -1.86
CA ILE A 130 10.20 -0.07 -1.53
C ILE A 130 10.85 0.47 -0.25
N GLY A 131 10.91 -0.32 0.81
CA GLY A 131 11.52 0.09 2.08
C GLY A 131 13.00 0.47 1.91
N THR A 132 13.75 -0.36 1.19
CA THR A 132 15.18 -0.10 0.89
C THR A 132 15.36 1.18 0.07
N SER A 133 14.51 1.41 -0.93
CA SER A 133 14.53 2.62 -1.75
C SER A 133 14.21 3.87 -0.92
N LEU A 134 13.16 3.82 -0.08
CA LEU A 134 12.81 4.94 0.79
C LEU A 134 13.93 5.26 1.77
N TYR A 135 14.54 4.25 2.36
CA TYR A 135 15.67 4.44 3.28
C TYR A 135 16.86 5.12 2.61
N THR A 136 17.25 4.64 1.43
CA THR A 136 18.40 5.19 0.69
C THR A 136 18.16 6.61 0.20
N VAL A 137 16.96 6.89 -0.33
CA VAL A 137 16.58 8.24 -0.76
C VAL A 137 16.51 9.20 0.43
N PHE A 138 15.93 8.77 1.55
CA PHE A 138 15.84 9.59 2.75
C PHE A 138 17.22 9.91 3.34
N ALA A 139 18.14 8.94 3.35
CA ALA A 139 19.52 9.18 3.78
C ALA A 139 20.22 10.23 2.90
N GLY A 140 20.06 10.14 1.58
CA GLY A 140 20.57 11.14 0.64
C GLY A 140 19.95 12.53 0.84
N PHE A 141 18.64 12.58 1.05
CA PHE A 141 17.92 13.81 1.37
C PHE A 141 18.43 14.47 2.66
N LEU A 142 18.64 13.69 3.73
CA LEU A 142 19.20 14.20 4.99
C LEU A 142 20.60 14.75 4.80
N MET A 143 21.47 14.02 4.08
CA MET A 143 22.83 14.47 3.81
C MET A 143 22.85 15.78 3.01
N ALA A 144 22.04 15.86 1.95
CA ALA A 144 21.92 17.07 1.15
C ALA A 144 21.37 18.25 1.97
N SER A 145 20.36 18.00 2.82
CA SER A 145 19.76 19.03 3.68
C SER A 145 20.77 19.58 4.68
N LEU A 146 21.60 18.72 5.27
CA LEU A 146 22.66 19.15 6.21
C LEU A 146 23.77 19.96 5.54
N ILE A 147 24.06 19.74 4.26
CA ILE A 147 25.05 20.52 3.51
C ILE A 147 24.47 21.87 3.07
N ALA A 148 23.18 21.90 2.75
CA ALA A 148 22.52 23.08 2.20
C ALA A 148 22.17 24.15 3.26
N ILE A 149 22.02 23.75 4.53
CA ILE A 149 21.70 24.62 5.67
C ILE A 149 22.99 25.01 6.39
#